data_AF-A0A7W1DWB8-F1
#
_entry.id   AF-A0A7W1DWB8-F1
#
_cell.length_a   1.000
_cell.length_b   1.000
_cell.length_c   1.000
_cell.angle_alpha   90.00
_cell.angle_beta   90.00
_cell.angle_gamma   90.00
#
_symmetry.space_group_name_H-M   'P 1'
#
loop_
_entity.id
_entity.type
_entity.pdbx_description
1 polymer ?
#
loop_
_entity_poly.entity_id
_entity_poly.type
_entity_poly.pdbx_seq_one_letter_code
_entity_poly.pdbx_strand_id
1 'polypeptide(L)'
;MEIGNVRLASIESEMRTSYLDYAMSVIVQRALPDARDGLKPVHRRVLYAMSEMGLRSNTRYRKSAGIVGEVLKSFHPHSDTAVYDTLVRMAQNFNLRYPLVDGQGNFGSVDGDGAAAMRYTEARLATIADELLADIDKRTVDFKPNYDASGQEPVVLPARLPNLLLNGSAGIAVGMATNIPPHNLNEICDAITHLINHPEANVEDLLEIVKGPDFPTGGTILGREGIKAAYATGRGRVVIRAKAFVEESGRGGRYQIVVTELPYQVNKANLLERIAELVKDGKLDGISDLRDESDRSGMRAVIELKRDAQPMKVLNNLFKHTALQQTFGVNMLALVEQGTQPRILTLKRALQEYIAHRQVVLTRRTEFELERARRRAHILEGLKIALDQIDAVIATIRRSRTTETARQNLRATFKLSEVQANAILDMRLARLAALERRKVEDELKEVRLEITRLETILADPNLVLDLIRTDLAGLKEKFGDERRTQIRDISGILSEEDLIPEVDVLVTLTTRGYVKRIAHDVYRTQHRGGKGITGVTMRNEDAIQHILAANTMDSLLVFTNRGRVYQLKVHELPDSGRTAKG
;
A
#
# COMPACT_ATOMS: atom_id res chain seq x y z
N MET A 1 33.44 -47.62 27.11
CA MET A 1 32.21 -47.41 27.90
C MET A 1 31.66 -46.06 27.47
N GLU A 2 30.79 -46.05 26.46
CA GLU A 2 30.11 -44.85 25.98
C GLU A 2 29.07 -44.45 27.04
N ILE A 3 29.41 -43.48 27.87
CA ILE A 3 28.46 -42.84 28.77
C ILE A 3 27.84 -41.68 27.98
N GLY A 4 26.69 -41.93 27.37
CA GLY A 4 25.87 -40.93 26.68
C GLY A 4 26.31 -40.61 25.25
N ASN A 5 25.34 -40.32 24.39
CA ASN A 5 25.55 -39.87 23.01
C ASN A 5 26.09 -38.42 22.97
N VAL A 6 27.34 -38.21 23.38
CA VAL A 6 28.00 -36.90 23.25
C VAL A 6 28.41 -36.71 21.79
N ARG A 7 27.71 -35.81 21.07
CA ARG A 7 28.06 -35.40 19.71
C ARG A 7 28.93 -34.14 19.76
N LEU A 8 30.20 -34.26 19.38
CA LEU A 8 31.09 -33.10 19.21
C LEU A 8 30.64 -32.32 17.95
N ALA A 9 30.35 -31.03 18.10
CA ALA A 9 30.01 -30.12 17.01
C ALA A 9 31.13 -29.09 16.80
N SER A 10 31.49 -28.84 15.54
CA SER A 10 32.41 -27.74 15.20
C SER A 10 31.69 -26.41 15.38
N ILE A 11 32.34 -25.44 16.04
CA ILE A 11 31.81 -24.08 16.24
C ILE A 11 31.45 -23.44 14.90
N GLU A 12 32.29 -23.59 13.87
CA GLU A 12 32.04 -23.03 12.54
C GLU A 12 30.77 -23.63 11.91
N SER A 13 30.63 -24.95 11.98
CA SER A 13 29.47 -25.66 11.45
C SER A 13 28.19 -25.29 12.21
N GLU A 14 28.26 -25.22 13.53
CA GLU A 14 27.12 -24.91 14.38
C GLU A 14 26.67 -23.46 14.19
N MET A 15 27.60 -22.51 14.17
CA MET A 15 27.30 -21.10 13.89
C MET A 15 26.69 -20.91 12.51
N ARG A 16 27.25 -21.55 11.46
CA ARG A 16 26.71 -21.45 10.11
C ARG A 16 25.29 -22.03 10.01
N THR A 17 25.06 -23.19 10.60
CA THR A 17 23.75 -23.87 10.55
C THR A 17 22.70 -23.06 11.32
N SER A 18 22.99 -22.73 12.58
CA SER A 18 22.10 -21.91 13.42
C SER A 18 21.80 -20.54 12.79
N TYR A 19 22.80 -19.87 12.20
CA TYR A 19 22.60 -18.59 11.52
C TYR A 19 21.73 -18.73 10.26
N LEU A 20 21.96 -19.76 9.43
CA LEU A 20 21.18 -19.99 8.22
C LEU A 20 19.73 -20.35 8.55
N ASP A 21 19.49 -21.19 9.56
CA ASP A 21 18.14 -21.56 9.99
C ASP A 21 17.37 -20.34 10.51
N TYR A 22 18.01 -19.51 11.33
CA TYR A 22 17.43 -18.25 11.79
C TYR A 22 17.16 -17.28 10.63
N ALA A 23 18.13 -17.09 9.72
CA ALA A 23 18.00 -16.19 8.59
C ALA A 23 16.85 -16.62 7.66
N MET A 24 16.76 -17.89 7.31
CA MET A 24 15.69 -18.44 6.48
C MET A 24 14.32 -18.30 7.15
N SER A 25 14.23 -18.60 8.45
CA SER A 25 13.00 -18.42 9.22
C SER A 25 12.53 -16.95 9.20
N VAL A 26 13.43 -15.99 9.43
CA VAL A 26 13.09 -14.56 9.42
C VAL A 26 12.67 -14.08 8.03
N ILE A 27 13.35 -14.51 6.98
CA ILE A 27 13.05 -14.12 5.59
C ILE A 27 11.67 -14.64 5.18
N VAL A 28 11.43 -15.94 5.35
CA VAL A 28 10.24 -16.62 4.83
C VAL A 28 9.02 -16.47 5.74
N GLN A 29 9.20 -16.54 7.06
CA GLN A 29 8.08 -16.65 8.00
C GLN A 29 7.77 -15.35 8.76
N ARG A 30 8.49 -14.25 8.52
CA ARG A 30 8.32 -13.03 9.31
C ARG A 30 8.33 -11.74 8.51
N ALA A 31 9.41 -11.47 7.79
CA ALA A 31 9.71 -10.11 7.35
C ALA A 31 9.08 -9.73 5.99
N LEU A 32 9.04 -10.67 5.05
CA LEU A 32 8.61 -10.44 3.67
C LEU A 32 7.15 -10.89 3.45
N PRO A 33 6.37 -10.18 2.63
CA PRO A 33 5.04 -10.63 2.22
C PRO A 33 5.14 -11.72 1.15
N ASP A 34 4.10 -12.56 1.06
CA ASP A 34 3.88 -13.43 -0.11
C ASP A 34 3.33 -12.60 -1.28
N ALA A 35 3.86 -12.79 -2.49
CA ALA A 35 3.44 -11.99 -3.65
C ALA A 35 1.97 -12.22 -4.05
N ARG A 36 1.40 -13.37 -3.68
CA ARG A 36 0.06 -13.81 -4.10
C ARG A 36 -1.06 -13.08 -3.34
N ASP A 37 -0.92 -12.92 -2.03
CA ASP A 37 -1.90 -12.24 -1.17
C ASP A 37 -1.40 -10.91 -0.56
N GLY A 38 -0.11 -10.61 -0.69
CA GLY A 38 0.50 -9.40 -0.14
C GLY A 38 0.64 -9.39 1.37
N LEU A 39 0.47 -10.53 2.04
CA LEU A 39 0.45 -10.61 3.50
C LEU A 39 1.70 -11.29 4.05
N LYS A 40 2.18 -10.73 5.16
CA LYS A 40 3.11 -11.43 6.06
C LYS A 40 2.34 -12.45 6.91
N PRO A 41 2.99 -13.48 7.46
CA PRO A 41 2.30 -14.51 8.24
C PRO A 41 1.47 -13.98 9.41
N VAL A 42 1.95 -12.97 10.14
CA VAL A 42 1.17 -12.37 11.24
C VAL A 42 -0.14 -11.72 10.77
N HIS A 43 -0.13 -11.00 9.65
CA HIS A 43 -1.35 -10.41 9.08
C HIS A 43 -2.35 -11.50 8.67
N ARG A 44 -1.86 -12.54 7.97
CA ARG A 44 -2.68 -13.66 7.52
C ARG A 44 -3.35 -14.37 8.69
N ARG A 45 -2.60 -14.64 9.76
CA ARG A 45 -3.11 -15.28 10.98
C ARG A 45 -4.15 -14.43 11.69
N VAL A 46 -3.95 -13.11 11.78
CA VAL A 46 -4.95 -12.20 12.37
C VAL A 46 -6.26 -12.23 11.58
N LEU A 47 -6.20 -12.07 10.25
CA LEU A 47 -7.40 -12.08 9.40
C LEU A 47 -8.10 -13.44 9.42
N TYR A 48 -7.34 -14.54 9.37
CA TYR A 48 -7.90 -15.89 9.44
C TYR A 48 -8.52 -16.19 10.80
N ALA A 49 -7.88 -15.83 11.92
CA ALA A 49 -8.46 -16.00 13.25
C ALA A 49 -9.74 -15.19 13.41
N MET A 50 -9.76 -13.92 12.98
CA MET A 50 -10.98 -13.11 12.98
C MET A 50 -12.09 -13.75 12.14
N SER A 51 -11.73 -14.39 11.02
CA SER A 51 -12.67 -15.12 10.18
C SER A 51 -13.26 -16.35 10.87
N GLU A 52 -12.44 -17.18 11.49
CA GLU A 52 -12.85 -18.39 12.22
C GLU A 52 -13.72 -18.04 13.44
N MET A 53 -13.43 -16.90 14.08
CA MET A 53 -14.26 -16.35 15.16
C MET A 53 -15.61 -15.79 14.68
N GLY A 54 -15.86 -15.76 13.37
CA GLY A 54 -17.07 -15.22 12.76
C GLY A 54 -17.16 -13.70 12.79
N LEU A 55 -16.05 -12.97 12.94
CA LEU A 55 -16.00 -11.51 13.05
C LEU A 55 -16.07 -10.81 11.68
N ARG A 56 -17.10 -11.15 10.90
CA ARG A 56 -17.39 -10.56 9.59
C ARG A 56 -17.74 -9.07 9.72
N SER A 57 -17.66 -8.35 8.62
CA SER A 57 -17.95 -6.91 8.56
C SER A 57 -19.37 -6.52 9.01
N ASN A 58 -20.35 -7.43 8.91
CA ASN A 58 -21.73 -7.21 9.35
C ASN A 58 -22.03 -7.66 10.79
N THR A 59 -21.01 -8.13 11.54
CA THR A 59 -21.18 -8.61 12.92
C THR A 59 -20.83 -7.53 13.95
N ARG A 60 -21.13 -7.80 15.23
CA ARG A 60 -20.78 -6.91 16.33
C ARG A 60 -19.27 -6.87 16.53
N TYR A 61 -18.76 -5.71 16.93
CA TYR A 61 -17.37 -5.56 17.35
C TYR A 61 -17.06 -6.50 18.53
N ARG A 62 -15.80 -6.93 18.60
CA ARG A 62 -15.29 -7.75 19.71
C ARG A 62 -14.03 -7.13 20.29
N LYS A 63 -13.85 -7.26 21.60
CA LYS A 63 -12.65 -6.77 22.29
C LYS A 63 -11.38 -7.28 21.64
N SER A 64 -10.45 -6.37 21.33
CA SER A 64 -9.18 -6.69 20.68
C SER A 64 -8.39 -7.73 21.47
N ALA A 65 -8.44 -7.68 22.81
CA ALA A 65 -7.83 -8.69 23.68
C ALA A 65 -8.31 -10.13 23.38
N GLY A 66 -9.59 -10.32 23.02
CA GLY A 66 -10.12 -11.63 22.66
C GLY A 66 -9.60 -12.12 21.30
N ILE A 67 -9.44 -11.20 20.34
CA ILE A 67 -8.89 -11.51 19.02
C ILE A 67 -7.40 -11.88 19.15
N VAL A 68 -6.63 -11.06 19.87
CA VAL A 68 -5.21 -11.31 20.13
C VAL A 68 -5.04 -12.66 20.85
N GLY A 69 -5.87 -12.93 21.88
CA GLY A 69 -5.84 -14.21 22.59
C GLY A 69 -6.06 -15.42 21.68
N GLU A 70 -7.02 -15.34 20.75
CA GLU A 70 -7.28 -16.43 19.79
C GLU A 70 -6.13 -16.61 18.80
N VAL A 71 -5.55 -15.51 18.29
CA VAL A 71 -4.39 -15.56 17.38
C VAL A 71 -3.20 -16.23 18.06
N LEU A 72 -2.91 -15.84 19.30
CA LEU A 72 -1.79 -16.42 20.06
C LEU A 72 -1.99 -17.90 20.35
N LYS A 73 -3.19 -18.25 20.82
CA LYS A 73 -3.57 -19.61 21.19
C LYS A 73 -3.54 -20.56 20.00
N SER A 74 -4.00 -20.11 18.83
CA SER A 74 -4.29 -21.03 17.72
C SER A 74 -3.22 -20.98 16.62
N PHE A 75 -2.53 -19.85 16.42
CA PHE A 75 -1.72 -19.64 15.22
C PHE A 75 -0.34 -18.98 15.42
N HIS A 76 -0.17 -18.07 16.39
CA HIS A 76 1.02 -17.22 16.48
C HIS A 76 1.65 -17.24 17.89
N PRO A 77 2.57 -18.20 18.18
CA PRO A 77 3.12 -18.42 19.52
C PRO A 77 4.25 -17.41 19.86
N HIS A 78 3.96 -16.11 19.71
CA HIS A 78 4.91 -15.02 19.94
C HIS A 78 4.27 -13.91 20.79
N SER A 79 4.84 -12.71 20.77
CA SER A 79 4.37 -11.58 21.59
C SER A 79 2.95 -11.15 21.21
N ASP A 80 2.11 -11.00 22.23
CA ASP A 80 0.79 -10.37 22.17
C ASP A 80 0.84 -8.96 21.60
N THR A 81 1.86 -8.19 21.98
CA THR A 81 2.10 -6.82 21.54
C THR A 81 2.31 -6.77 20.03
N ALA A 82 3.10 -7.69 19.47
CA ALA A 82 3.32 -7.74 18.01
C ALA A 82 2.03 -8.03 17.24
N VAL A 83 1.16 -8.89 17.78
CA VAL A 83 -0.15 -9.19 17.19
C VAL A 83 -1.09 -8.00 17.30
N TYR A 84 -1.13 -7.35 18.47
CA TYR A 84 -1.97 -6.17 18.69
C TYR A 84 -1.54 -4.99 17.82
N ASP A 85 -0.24 -4.70 17.72
CA ASP A 85 0.30 -3.65 16.86
C ASP A 85 -0.05 -3.92 15.38
N THR A 86 0.01 -5.20 14.96
CA THR A 86 -0.40 -5.61 13.62
C THR A 86 -1.88 -5.32 13.39
N LEU A 87 -2.74 -5.70 14.33
CA LEU A 87 -4.19 -5.44 14.27
C LEU A 87 -4.48 -3.94 14.24
N VAL A 88 -3.80 -3.16 15.08
CA VAL A 88 -3.93 -1.69 15.13
C VAL A 88 -3.54 -1.06 13.80
N ARG A 89 -2.39 -1.44 13.23
CA ARG A 89 -1.93 -0.92 11.94
C ARG A 89 -2.90 -1.26 10.81
N MET A 90 -3.54 -2.43 10.84
CA MET A 90 -4.53 -2.82 9.85
C MET A 90 -5.85 -2.03 9.94
N ALA A 91 -6.11 -1.36 11.06
CA ALA A 91 -7.26 -0.49 11.27
C ALA A 91 -6.99 1.00 10.99
N GLN A 92 -5.72 1.40 10.93
CA GLN A 92 -5.31 2.80 10.73
C GLN A 92 -5.36 3.21 9.26
N ASN A 93 -6.32 4.06 8.90
CA ASN A 93 -6.53 4.58 7.54
C ASN A 93 -5.43 5.53 7.02
N PHE A 94 -4.54 6.01 7.90
CA PHE A 94 -3.35 6.78 7.53
C PHE A 94 -2.12 5.89 7.29
N ASN A 95 -2.18 4.61 7.70
CA ASN A 95 -1.12 3.63 7.49
C ASN A 95 -1.42 2.72 6.30
N LEU A 96 -2.66 2.23 6.17
CA LEU A 96 -3.12 1.43 5.03
C LEU A 96 -4.03 2.25 4.13
N ARG A 97 -3.85 2.10 2.81
CA ARG A 97 -4.70 2.74 1.80
C ARG A 97 -6.13 2.19 1.82
N TYR A 98 -6.25 0.90 2.11
CA TYR A 98 -7.50 0.17 2.29
C TYR A 98 -7.42 -0.66 3.59
N PRO A 99 -7.91 -0.13 4.73
CA PRO A 99 -7.90 -0.85 6.01
C PRO A 99 -8.56 -2.22 5.92
N LEU A 100 -7.93 -3.22 6.54
CA LEU A 100 -8.42 -4.61 6.56
C LEU A 100 -9.18 -4.93 7.85
N VAL A 101 -9.03 -4.08 8.86
CA VAL A 101 -9.72 -4.18 10.15
C VAL A 101 -10.56 -2.91 10.35
N ASP A 102 -11.79 -3.09 10.79
CA ASP A 102 -12.66 -2.01 11.25
C ASP A 102 -12.58 -1.96 12.78
N GLY A 103 -12.03 -0.86 13.31
CA GLY A 103 -11.74 -0.68 14.72
C GLY A 103 -12.64 0.36 15.38
N GLN A 104 -13.11 0.07 16.60
CA GLN A 104 -13.85 0.99 17.46
C GLN A 104 -13.02 1.33 18.71
N GLY A 105 -12.86 2.62 18.98
CA GLY A 105 -12.03 3.16 20.07
C GLY A 105 -10.82 3.94 19.56
N ASN A 106 -9.85 4.23 20.43
CA ASN A 106 -8.64 4.94 20.04
C ASN A 106 -7.61 3.96 19.44
N PHE A 107 -7.46 4.00 18.12
CA PHE A 107 -6.48 3.24 17.34
C PHE A 107 -5.23 4.06 16.97
N GLY A 108 -5.00 5.19 17.64
CA GLY A 108 -3.89 6.10 17.38
C GLY A 108 -4.22 7.14 16.30
N SER A 109 -3.33 8.11 16.15
CA SER A 109 -3.50 9.28 15.27
C SER A 109 -2.25 9.54 14.42
N VAL A 110 -2.39 10.38 13.39
CA VAL A 110 -1.24 10.89 12.61
C VAL A 110 -0.33 11.79 13.47
N ASP A 111 -0.84 12.26 14.60
CA ASP A 111 -0.15 13.16 15.52
C ASP A 111 0.89 12.43 16.37
N GLY A 112 0.89 11.09 16.34
CA GLY A 112 1.86 10.27 17.05
C GLY A 112 1.33 9.59 18.28
N ASP A 113 0.07 9.82 18.63
CA ASP A 113 -0.55 9.11 19.74
C ASP A 113 -0.66 7.63 19.41
N GLY A 114 -0.14 6.81 20.33
CA GLY A 114 -0.31 5.36 20.26
C GLY A 114 -1.77 4.95 20.42
N ALA A 115 -2.09 3.74 19.98
CA ALA A 115 -3.40 3.16 20.24
C ALA A 115 -3.61 2.94 21.75
N ALA A 116 -4.86 3.02 22.20
CA ALA A 116 -5.22 2.60 23.55
C ALA A 116 -4.92 1.11 23.75
N ALA A 117 -4.81 0.66 25.01
CA ALA A 117 -4.58 -0.75 25.30
C ALA A 117 -5.72 -1.65 24.75
N MET A 118 -5.38 -2.88 24.36
CA MET A 118 -6.29 -3.86 23.74
C MET A 118 -7.56 -4.22 24.55
N ARG A 119 -7.61 -3.85 25.83
CA ARG A 119 -8.80 -3.98 26.70
C ARG A 119 -9.88 -2.92 26.44
N TYR A 120 -9.51 -1.79 25.83
CA TYR A 120 -10.42 -0.69 25.53
C TYR A 120 -10.88 -0.70 24.08
N THR A 121 -10.04 -1.16 23.16
CA THR A 121 -10.37 -1.21 21.73
C THR A 121 -11.19 -2.46 21.38
N GLU A 122 -12.01 -2.31 20.35
CA GLU A 122 -12.77 -3.40 19.75
C GLU A 122 -12.55 -3.40 18.24
N ALA A 123 -12.66 -4.57 17.61
CA ALA A 123 -12.40 -4.72 16.18
C ALA A 123 -13.27 -5.82 15.57
N ARG A 124 -13.43 -5.73 14.24
CA ARG A 124 -13.99 -6.75 13.34
C ARG A 124 -13.32 -6.62 11.96
N LEU A 125 -13.57 -7.55 11.04
CA LEU A 125 -13.06 -7.43 9.67
C LEU A 125 -13.68 -6.22 8.98
N ALA A 126 -12.88 -5.46 8.25
CA ALA A 126 -13.42 -4.44 7.34
C ALA A 126 -14.13 -5.14 6.16
N THR A 127 -15.14 -4.49 5.58
CA THR A 127 -15.91 -5.07 4.45
C THR A 127 -15.03 -5.49 3.28
N ILE A 128 -13.96 -4.73 2.99
CA ILE A 128 -13.02 -5.09 1.93
C ILE A 128 -12.21 -6.36 2.27
N ALA A 129 -11.92 -6.61 3.55
CA ALA A 129 -11.12 -7.77 3.95
C ALA A 129 -11.84 -9.12 3.72
N ASP A 130 -13.17 -9.13 3.64
CA ASP A 130 -13.93 -10.33 3.29
C ASP A 130 -13.53 -10.86 1.89
N GLU A 131 -13.14 -9.99 0.96
CA GLU A 131 -12.69 -10.38 -0.38
C GLU A 131 -11.29 -11.04 -0.37
N LEU A 132 -10.49 -10.88 0.69
CA LEU A 132 -9.24 -11.65 0.85
C LEU A 132 -9.52 -13.11 1.24
N LEU A 133 -10.60 -13.35 1.98
CA LEU A 133 -10.96 -14.64 2.57
C LEU A 133 -12.05 -15.39 1.78
N ALA A 134 -12.63 -14.76 0.76
CA ALA A 134 -13.70 -15.31 -0.05
C ALA A 134 -13.33 -16.70 -0.63
N ASP A 135 -14.26 -17.64 -0.56
CA ASP A 135 -14.13 -19.02 -1.06
C ASP A 135 -13.05 -19.89 -0.36
N ILE A 136 -12.55 -19.49 0.83
CA ILE A 136 -11.53 -20.25 1.56
C ILE A 136 -12.00 -21.65 1.99
N ASP A 137 -13.30 -21.83 2.23
CA ASP A 137 -13.97 -23.08 2.60
C ASP A 137 -14.14 -24.06 1.43
N LYS A 138 -13.89 -23.61 0.18
CA LYS A 138 -14.05 -24.41 -1.04
C LYS A 138 -12.77 -25.11 -1.50
N ARG A 139 -11.84 -25.42 -0.59
CA ARG A 139 -10.52 -26.03 -0.89
C ARG A 139 -9.72 -25.27 -1.96
N THR A 140 -9.81 -23.94 -1.93
CA THR A 140 -9.14 -23.05 -2.90
C THR A 140 -7.66 -22.86 -2.63
N VAL A 141 -7.22 -23.03 -1.39
CA VAL A 141 -5.84 -22.86 -0.94
C VAL A 141 -5.39 -24.05 -0.10
N ASP A 142 -4.07 -24.24 -0.03
CA ASP A 142 -3.49 -25.28 0.82
C ASP A 142 -3.46 -24.84 2.28
N PHE A 143 -3.68 -25.81 3.15
CA PHE A 143 -3.60 -25.67 4.59
C PHE A 143 -2.41 -26.47 5.11
N LYS A 144 -1.82 -25.99 6.20
CA LYS A 144 -0.78 -26.69 6.95
C LYS A 144 -1.17 -26.78 8.42
N PRO A 145 -0.64 -27.76 9.17
CA PRO A 145 -0.79 -27.79 10.62
C PRO A 145 -0.32 -26.47 11.25
N ASN A 146 -1.04 -26.03 12.28
CA ASN A 146 -0.59 -24.93 13.13
C ASN A 146 0.61 -25.37 14.01
N TYR A 147 1.11 -24.47 14.86
CA TYR A 147 2.36 -24.70 15.59
C TYR A 147 2.33 -25.88 16.58
N ASP A 148 1.15 -26.26 17.08
CA ASP A 148 0.95 -27.40 18.00
C ASP A 148 0.24 -28.60 17.33
N ALA A 149 0.03 -28.53 16.01
CA ALA A 149 -0.69 -29.51 15.21
C ALA A 149 -2.11 -29.86 15.68
N SER A 150 -2.74 -29.03 16.51
CA SER A 150 -4.14 -29.20 16.94
C SER A 150 -5.16 -28.70 15.92
N GLY A 151 -4.72 -27.83 15.00
CA GLY A 151 -5.55 -27.23 13.97
C GLY A 151 -4.81 -27.04 12.65
N GLN A 152 -5.44 -26.33 11.72
CA GLN A 152 -4.87 -26.03 10.40
C GLN A 152 -4.90 -24.51 10.17
N GLU A 153 -3.89 -24.00 9.46
CA GLU A 153 -3.83 -22.61 8.99
C GLU A 153 -3.57 -22.55 7.48
N PRO A 154 -4.15 -21.57 6.76
CA PRO A 154 -3.90 -21.42 5.33
C PRO A 154 -2.46 -20.95 5.06
N VAL A 155 -1.81 -21.54 4.06
CA VAL A 155 -0.47 -21.12 3.62
C VAL A 155 -0.53 -19.73 2.98
N VAL A 156 -1.56 -19.49 2.17
CA VAL A 156 -1.87 -18.25 1.45
C VAL A 156 -3.39 -18.04 1.47
N LEU A 157 -3.88 -16.81 1.35
CA LEU A 157 -5.32 -16.56 1.23
C LEU A 157 -5.80 -16.65 -0.24
N PRO A 158 -7.10 -16.95 -0.50
CA PRO A 158 -7.67 -16.92 -1.85
C PRO A 158 -7.49 -15.57 -2.55
N ALA A 159 -7.48 -14.48 -1.77
CA ALA A 159 -7.05 -13.15 -2.15
C ALA A 159 -7.67 -12.65 -3.46
N ARG A 160 -9.00 -12.46 -3.50
CA ARG A 160 -9.63 -11.78 -4.64
C ARG A 160 -9.13 -10.35 -4.78
N LEU A 161 -8.68 -9.72 -3.70
CA LEU A 161 -8.00 -8.42 -3.74
C LEU A 161 -6.51 -8.54 -4.11
N PRO A 162 -6.00 -7.72 -5.04
CA PRO A 162 -4.56 -7.61 -5.35
C PRO A 162 -3.78 -6.83 -4.28
N ASN A 163 -3.87 -7.29 -3.03
CA ASN A 163 -3.54 -6.53 -1.83
C ASN A 163 -2.05 -6.13 -1.71
N LEU A 164 -1.12 -6.90 -2.30
CA LEU A 164 0.31 -6.55 -2.32
C LEU A 164 0.55 -5.14 -2.86
N LEU A 165 -0.10 -4.78 -3.95
CA LEU A 165 0.04 -3.46 -4.57
C LEU A 165 -0.91 -2.44 -3.95
N LEU A 166 -2.13 -2.84 -3.57
CA LEU A 166 -3.11 -1.91 -2.99
C LEU A 166 -2.63 -1.28 -1.68
N ASN A 167 -2.16 -2.12 -0.76
CA ASN A 167 -1.75 -1.68 0.58
C ASN A 167 -0.24 -1.59 0.76
N GLY A 168 0.54 -2.18 -0.14
CA GLY A 168 1.98 -2.22 -0.02
C GLY A 168 2.47 -3.09 1.14
N SER A 169 3.77 -3.03 1.40
CA SER A 169 4.40 -3.72 2.52
C SER A 169 5.75 -3.12 2.83
N ALA A 170 6.06 -2.98 4.11
CA ALA A 170 7.39 -2.56 4.57
C ALA A 170 7.94 -3.59 5.55
N GLY A 171 9.20 -3.98 5.41
CA GLY A 171 9.82 -4.99 6.26
C GLY A 171 11.32 -5.10 6.07
N ILE A 172 12.02 -5.40 7.16
CA ILE A 172 13.48 -5.64 7.15
C ILE A 172 13.69 -7.10 7.52
N ALA A 173 14.38 -7.84 6.66
CA ALA A 173 14.76 -9.24 6.83
C ALA A 173 16.28 -9.34 7.07
N VAL A 174 16.81 -10.56 7.19
CA VAL A 174 18.26 -10.76 7.28
C VAL A 174 18.88 -10.52 5.90
N GLY A 175 19.67 -9.46 5.77
CA GLY A 175 20.37 -9.09 4.53
C GLY A 175 19.49 -8.50 3.42
N MET A 176 18.19 -8.30 3.66
CA MET A 176 17.23 -7.82 2.66
C MET A 176 16.19 -6.89 3.30
N ALA A 177 15.53 -6.06 2.49
CA ALA A 177 14.40 -5.25 2.93
C ALA A 177 13.36 -5.16 1.81
N THR A 178 12.11 -4.93 2.18
CA THR A 178 11.01 -4.63 1.27
C THR A 178 10.37 -3.32 1.67
N ASN A 179 10.00 -2.51 0.67
CA ASN A 179 9.27 -1.27 0.84
C ASN A 179 8.45 -0.99 -0.42
N ILE A 180 7.25 -1.58 -0.47
CA ILE A 180 6.28 -1.49 -1.56
C ILE A 180 5.28 -0.40 -1.20
N PRO A 181 5.10 0.63 -2.05
CA PRO A 181 4.11 1.67 -1.80
C PRO A 181 2.69 1.19 -2.11
N PRO A 182 1.66 1.80 -1.49
CA PRO A 182 0.25 1.56 -1.84
C PRO A 182 -0.13 2.16 -3.19
N HIS A 183 -1.22 1.63 -3.78
CA HIS A 183 -1.74 2.03 -5.09
C HIS A 183 -3.26 2.12 -5.07
N ASN A 184 -3.83 2.83 -6.06
CA ASN A 184 -5.27 2.97 -6.22
C ASN A 184 -5.91 1.68 -6.77
N LEU A 185 -7.05 1.28 -6.20
CA LEU A 185 -7.75 0.05 -6.56
C LEU A 185 -8.23 0.02 -8.00
N ASN A 186 -8.77 1.13 -8.51
CA ASN A 186 -9.27 1.19 -9.88
C ASN A 186 -8.12 1.00 -10.87
N GLU A 187 -7.01 1.71 -10.66
CA GLU A 187 -5.82 1.61 -11.53
C GLU A 187 -5.24 0.19 -11.53
N ILE A 188 -5.12 -0.47 -10.36
CA ILE A 188 -4.61 -1.84 -10.30
C ILE A 188 -5.58 -2.84 -10.96
N CYS A 189 -6.89 -2.71 -10.73
CA CYS A 189 -7.87 -3.59 -11.38
C CYS A 189 -7.86 -3.43 -12.90
N ASP A 190 -7.71 -2.19 -13.40
CA ASP A 190 -7.62 -1.90 -14.83
C ASP A 190 -6.32 -2.43 -15.43
N ALA A 191 -5.20 -2.33 -14.71
CA ALA A 191 -3.91 -2.87 -15.14
C ALA A 191 -3.92 -4.40 -15.23
N ILE A 192 -4.53 -5.09 -14.25
CA ILE A 192 -4.70 -6.54 -14.29
C ILE A 192 -5.57 -6.93 -15.49
N THR A 193 -6.71 -6.24 -15.67
CA THR A 193 -7.62 -6.47 -16.78
C THR A 193 -6.94 -6.27 -18.13
N HIS A 194 -6.13 -5.21 -18.26
CA HIS A 194 -5.35 -4.94 -19.45
C HIS A 194 -4.32 -6.03 -19.73
N LEU A 195 -3.58 -6.48 -18.71
CA LEU A 195 -2.56 -7.51 -18.83
C LEU A 195 -3.16 -8.90 -19.15
N ILE A 196 -4.38 -9.18 -18.72
CA ILE A 196 -5.14 -10.37 -19.13
C ILE A 196 -5.41 -10.35 -20.64
N ASN A 197 -5.81 -9.19 -21.18
CA ASN A 197 -6.11 -9.04 -22.60
C ASN A 197 -4.85 -8.92 -23.47
N HIS A 198 -3.76 -8.40 -22.90
CA HIS A 198 -2.48 -8.18 -23.58
C HIS A 198 -1.32 -8.72 -22.72
N PRO A 199 -1.08 -10.05 -22.70
CA PRO A 199 -0.06 -10.65 -21.84
C PRO A 199 1.37 -10.13 -22.11
N GLU A 200 1.61 -9.69 -23.34
CA GLU A 200 2.90 -9.14 -23.78
C GLU A 200 3.08 -7.64 -23.48
N ALA A 201 2.07 -6.96 -22.92
CA ALA A 201 2.15 -5.55 -22.55
C ALA A 201 3.41 -5.26 -21.74
N ASN A 202 4.12 -4.19 -22.09
CA ASN A 202 5.35 -3.79 -21.43
C ASN A 202 5.04 -2.92 -20.20
N VAL A 203 6.07 -2.40 -19.54
CA VAL A 203 5.87 -1.56 -18.35
C VAL A 203 5.37 -0.16 -18.74
N GLU A 204 5.74 0.34 -19.91
CA GLU A 204 5.26 1.61 -20.46
C GLU A 204 3.73 1.59 -20.67
N ASP A 205 3.16 0.53 -21.24
CA ASP A 205 1.72 0.36 -21.44
C ASP A 205 0.98 0.38 -20.09
N LEU A 206 1.56 -0.31 -19.09
CA LEU A 206 0.99 -0.36 -17.73
C LEU A 206 1.09 0.98 -16.99
N LEU A 207 2.07 1.83 -17.32
CA LEU A 207 2.25 3.16 -16.74
C LEU A 207 1.20 4.17 -17.22
N GLU A 208 0.57 3.92 -18.37
CA GLU A 208 -0.57 4.73 -18.82
C GLU A 208 -1.81 4.53 -17.93
N ILE A 209 -1.92 3.34 -17.32
CA ILE A 209 -3.02 2.94 -16.44
C ILE A 209 -2.67 3.21 -14.96
N VAL A 210 -1.54 2.65 -14.49
CA VAL A 210 -1.04 2.82 -13.12
C VAL A 210 -0.14 4.05 -13.08
N LYS A 211 -0.74 5.19 -12.74
CA LYS A 211 -0.06 6.49 -12.80
C LYS A 211 1.11 6.59 -11.82
N GLY A 212 1.02 5.86 -10.70
CA GLY A 212 2.02 5.82 -9.65
C GLY A 212 1.46 5.39 -8.30
N PRO A 213 2.25 5.48 -7.22
CA PRO A 213 1.78 5.27 -5.85
C PRO A 213 0.63 6.18 -5.42
N ASP A 214 -0.36 5.64 -4.70
CA ASP A 214 -1.46 6.39 -4.11
C ASP A 214 -1.44 6.21 -2.58
N PHE A 215 -0.92 7.22 -1.88
CA PHE A 215 -0.72 7.16 -0.44
C PHE A 215 -1.99 7.51 0.33
N PRO A 216 -2.26 6.84 1.47
CA PRO A 216 -3.45 7.12 2.28
C PRO A 216 -3.53 8.57 2.77
N THR A 217 -2.38 9.20 3.02
CA THR A 217 -2.26 10.59 3.49
C THR A 217 -2.28 11.64 2.37
N GLY A 218 -2.40 11.23 1.10
CA GLY A 218 -2.39 12.13 -0.04
C GLY A 218 -0.99 12.63 -0.39
N GLY A 219 -0.82 13.95 -0.44
CA GLY A 219 0.42 14.63 -0.81
C GLY A 219 0.64 14.73 -2.31
N THR A 220 1.77 15.30 -2.69
CA THR A 220 2.18 15.49 -4.09
C THR A 220 3.48 14.74 -4.37
N ILE A 221 3.44 13.80 -5.31
CA ILE A 221 4.64 13.18 -5.87
C ILE A 221 5.25 14.14 -6.89
N LEU A 222 6.56 14.32 -6.79
CA LEU A 222 7.34 15.15 -7.70
C LEU A 222 8.10 14.27 -8.69
N GLY A 223 7.74 14.38 -9.97
CA GLY A 223 8.39 13.70 -11.09
C GLY A 223 7.95 12.24 -11.26
N ARG A 224 8.11 11.74 -12.49
CA ARG A 224 7.72 10.35 -12.86
C ARG A 224 8.89 9.41 -13.04
N GLU A 225 10.11 9.90 -13.18
CA GLU A 225 11.29 9.07 -13.43
C GLU A 225 11.50 8.02 -12.33
N GLY A 226 11.32 8.42 -11.07
CA GLY A 226 11.39 7.52 -9.92
C GLY A 226 10.33 6.42 -9.93
N ILE A 227 9.12 6.73 -10.41
CA ILE A 227 8.01 5.79 -10.58
C ILE A 227 8.34 4.80 -11.70
N LYS A 228 8.78 5.31 -12.85
CA LYS A 228 9.16 4.48 -14.00
C LYS A 228 10.28 3.51 -13.63
N ALA A 229 11.33 3.98 -12.96
CA ALA A 229 12.42 3.14 -12.48
C ALA A 229 11.92 2.06 -11.51
N ALA A 230 11.06 2.43 -10.56
CA ALA A 230 10.48 1.50 -9.59
C ALA A 230 9.68 0.38 -10.26
N TYR A 231 8.85 0.71 -11.26
CA TYR A 231 8.02 -0.29 -11.92
C TYR A 231 8.77 -1.13 -12.93
N ALA A 232 9.80 -0.58 -13.59
CA ALA A 232 10.61 -1.31 -14.55
C ALA A 232 11.63 -2.26 -13.89
N THR A 233 12.17 -1.90 -12.72
CA THR A 233 13.27 -2.65 -12.07
C THR A 233 12.91 -3.22 -10.70
N GLY A 234 11.79 -2.80 -10.12
CA GLY A 234 11.43 -3.06 -8.73
C GLY A 234 12.10 -2.15 -7.71
N ARG A 235 12.97 -1.21 -8.15
CA ARG A 235 13.66 -0.25 -7.28
C ARG A 235 13.57 1.16 -7.82
N GLY A 236 13.29 2.12 -6.95
CA GLY A 236 13.21 3.52 -7.35
C GLY A 236 13.13 4.47 -6.16
N ARG A 237 13.19 5.76 -6.45
CA ARG A 237 13.10 6.83 -5.44
C ARG A 237 11.99 7.77 -5.84
N VAL A 238 10.96 7.87 -5.01
CA VAL A 238 9.81 8.73 -5.24
C VAL A 238 9.85 9.86 -4.23
N VAL A 239 9.92 11.10 -4.70
CA VAL A 239 9.89 12.28 -3.81
C VAL A 239 8.45 12.65 -3.55
N ILE A 240 8.08 12.72 -2.27
CA ILE A 240 6.74 13.07 -1.81
C ILE A 240 6.83 14.40 -1.06
N ARG A 241 5.98 15.35 -1.43
CA ARG A 241 5.87 16.68 -0.83
C ARG A 241 4.50 16.85 -0.17
N ALA A 242 4.49 17.50 0.98
CA ALA A 242 3.30 17.93 1.69
C ALA A 242 2.47 18.89 0.84
N LYS A 243 1.16 18.91 1.04
CA LYS A 243 0.30 19.92 0.44
C LYS A 243 0.25 21.13 1.36
N ALA A 244 0.90 22.20 0.92
CA ALA A 244 0.98 23.44 1.67
C ALA A 244 0.70 24.64 0.74
N PHE A 245 0.05 25.66 1.28
CA PHE A 245 -0.22 26.91 0.57
C PHE A 245 -0.04 28.11 1.51
N VAL A 246 0.12 29.29 0.91
CA VAL A 246 0.31 30.54 1.62
C VAL A 246 -1.03 31.25 1.74
N GLU A 247 -1.37 31.70 2.94
CA GLU A 247 -2.54 32.54 3.21
C GLU A 247 -2.10 33.84 3.89
N GLU A 248 -2.91 34.89 3.75
CA GLU A 248 -2.78 36.09 4.56
C GLU A 248 -3.46 35.88 5.93
N SER A 249 -2.79 36.27 7.01
CA SER A 249 -3.32 36.18 8.36
C SER A 249 -4.42 37.23 8.58
N GLY A 250 -5.51 36.86 9.27
CA GLY A 250 -6.63 37.75 9.58
C GLY A 250 -6.26 38.97 10.45
N ARG A 251 -5.09 38.97 11.08
CA ARG A 251 -4.48 40.15 11.73
C ARG A 251 -3.52 40.79 10.71
N GLY A 252 -4.08 41.64 9.84
CA GLY A 252 -3.46 42.13 8.59
C GLY A 252 -1.96 42.42 8.60
N GLY A 253 -1.32 42.13 7.45
CA GLY A 253 0.10 42.37 7.21
C GLY A 253 1.06 41.24 7.64
N ARG A 254 0.55 40.02 7.87
CA ARG A 254 1.35 38.81 8.09
C ARG A 254 0.85 37.69 7.19
N TYR A 255 1.77 36.85 6.72
CA TYR A 255 1.45 35.63 5.98
C TYR A 255 1.58 34.41 6.88
N GLN A 256 0.87 33.34 6.54
CA GLN A 256 0.97 32.04 7.19
C GLN A 256 1.08 30.95 6.12
N ILE A 257 1.86 29.91 6.40
CA ILE A 257 1.90 28.69 5.60
C ILE A 257 0.97 27.69 6.26
N VAL A 258 0.02 27.16 5.50
CA VAL A 258 -0.95 26.18 5.96
C VAL A 258 -0.66 24.84 5.29
N VAL A 259 -0.36 23.84 6.11
CA VAL A 259 -0.13 22.46 5.68
C VAL A 259 -1.40 21.65 5.92
N THR A 260 -1.92 21.02 4.86
CA THR A 260 -3.19 20.27 4.87
C THR A 260 -3.01 18.76 4.68
N GLU A 261 -1.91 18.34 4.07
CA GLU A 261 -1.59 16.92 3.87
C GLU A 261 -0.10 16.70 4.10
N LEU A 262 0.24 15.63 4.83
CA LEU A 262 1.63 15.25 5.09
C LEU A 262 2.07 14.07 4.20
N PRO A 263 3.38 13.98 3.90
CA PRO A 263 3.93 12.80 3.25
C PRO A 263 3.68 11.52 4.06
N TYR A 264 3.66 10.38 3.37
CA TYR A 264 3.36 9.08 3.96
C TYR A 264 4.32 8.70 5.10
N GLN A 265 3.80 8.19 6.23
CA GLN A 265 4.57 7.83 7.43
C GLN A 265 5.31 8.99 8.12
N VAL A 266 4.89 10.24 7.90
CA VAL A 266 5.36 11.39 8.68
C VAL A 266 4.46 11.61 9.89
N ASN A 267 5.08 11.67 11.07
CA ASN A 267 4.43 12.02 12.32
C ASN A 267 4.34 13.56 12.45
N LYS A 268 3.13 14.08 12.69
CA LYS A 268 2.89 15.53 12.74
C LYS A 268 3.57 16.20 13.93
N ALA A 269 3.49 15.63 15.14
CA ALA A 269 4.10 16.21 16.33
C ALA A 269 5.62 16.29 16.21
N ASN A 270 6.26 15.20 15.78
CA ASN A 270 7.72 15.16 15.56
C ASN A 270 8.15 16.15 14.48
N LEU A 271 7.34 16.35 13.44
CA LEU A 271 7.61 17.34 12.41
C LEU A 271 7.59 18.76 12.97
N LEU A 272 6.57 19.11 13.77
CA LEU A 272 6.45 20.43 14.38
C LEU A 272 7.56 20.69 15.40
N GLU A 273 7.90 19.69 16.22
CA GLU A 273 9.04 19.75 17.14
C GLU A 273 10.34 20.00 16.37
N ARG A 274 10.56 19.27 15.27
CA ARG A 274 11.74 19.44 14.43
C ARG A 274 11.81 20.83 13.78
N ILE A 275 10.68 21.40 13.36
CA ILE A 275 10.64 22.77 12.83
C ILE A 275 11.03 23.76 13.94
N ALA A 276 10.49 23.60 15.16
CA ALA A 276 10.82 24.47 16.29
C ALA A 276 12.31 24.41 16.65
N GLU A 277 12.92 23.22 16.65
CA GLU A 277 14.37 23.05 16.82
C GLU A 277 15.17 23.79 15.75
N LEU A 278 14.82 23.63 14.48
CA LEU A 278 15.53 24.26 13.36
C LEU A 278 15.40 25.80 13.37
N VAL A 279 14.30 26.34 13.88
CA VAL A 279 14.12 27.78 14.11
C VAL A 279 15.03 28.25 15.26
N LYS A 280 15.08 27.50 16.35
CA LYS A 280 15.95 27.81 17.50
C LYS A 280 17.44 27.77 17.14
N ASP A 281 17.84 26.82 16.29
CA ASP A 281 19.21 26.66 15.79
C ASP A 281 19.59 27.70 14.71
N GLY A 282 18.66 28.56 14.30
CA GLY A 282 18.88 29.56 13.25
C GLY A 282 19.01 28.99 11.83
N LYS A 283 18.64 27.71 11.62
CA LYS A 283 18.65 27.05 10.29
C LYS A 283 17.41 27.40 9.47
N LEU A 284 16.29 27.64 10.13
CA LEU A 284 15.07 28.18 9.52
C LEU A 284 14.83 29.58 10.07
N ASP A 285 14.77 30.56 9.16
CA ASP A 285 14.40 31.95 9.50
C ASP A 285 13.06 32.32 8.85
N GLY A 286 12.44 33.38 9.36
CA GLY A 286 11.17 33.90 8.87
C GLY A 286 9.92 33.27 9.50
N ILE A 287 10.07 32.35 10.46
CA ILE A 287 8.96 31.75 11.22
C ILE A 287 8.81 32.47 12.56
N SER A 288 7.58 32.86 12.92
CA SER A 288 7.26 33.50 14.19
C SER A 288 6.59 32.58 15.20
N ASP A 289 5.70 31.70 14.73
CA ASP A 289 4.92 30.82 15.60
C ASP A 289 4.48 29.55 14.85
N LEU A 290 4.16 28.49 15.58
CA LEU A 290 3.67 27.21 15.07
C LEU A 290 2.38 26.85 15.81
N ARG A 291 1.29 26.62 15.08
CA ARG A 291 0.01 26.18 15.65
C ARG A 291 -0.50 24.93 14.95
N ASP A 292 -1.09 24.05 15.75
CA ASP A 292 -1.88 22.94 15.22
C ASP A 292 -3.36 23.27 15.38
N GLU A 293 -4.03 23.50 14.25
CA GLU A 293 -5.46 23.79 14.17
C GLU A 293 -6.22 22.62 13.54
N SER A 294 -5.64 21.41 13.60
CA SER A 294 -6.28 20.19 13.11
C SER A 294 -7.51 19.85 13.95
N ASP A 295 -8.59 19.47 13.28
CA ASP A 295 -9.85 19.07 13.91
C ASP A 295 -10.41 17.79 13.29
N ARG A 296 -11.68 17.46 13.58
CA ARG A 296 -12.34 16.29 12.98
C ARG A 296 -12.61 16.44 11.49
N SER A 297 -12.59 17.66 10.96
CA SER A 297 -12.86 17.97 9.54
C SER A 297 -11.62 17.87 8.66
N GLY A 298 -10.42 18.02 9.24
CA GLY A 298 -9.17 17.80 8.52
C GLY A 298 -7.94 18.27 9.28
N MET A 299 -6.78 17.95 8.71
CA MET A 299 -5.50 18.43 9.21
C MET A 299 -5.26 19.88 8.78
N ARG A 300 -4.84 20.73 9.74
CA ARG A 300 -4.44 22.11 9.48
C ARG A 300 -3.30 22.51 10.40
N ALA A 301 -2.07 22.28 9.95
CA ALA A 301 -0.88 22.80 10.66
C ALA A 301 -0.51 24.18 10.10
N VAL A 302 -0.40 25.17 10.98
CA VAL A 302 -0.20 26.58 10.64
C VAL A 302 1.17 27.03 11.10
N ILE A 303 1.93 27.58 10.17
CA ILE A 303 3.24 28.16 10.40
C ILE A 303 3.11 29.66 10.16
N GLU A 304 3.08 30.44 11.23
CA GLU A 304 3.02 31.90 11.11
C GLU A 304 4.39 32.47 10.74
N LEU A 305 4.38 33.43 9.82
CA LEU A 305 5.60 34.06 9.34
C LEU A 305 5.84 35.43 10.01
N LYS A 306 7.12 35.80 10.12
CA LYS A 306 7.52 37.17 10.48
C LYS A 306 7.03 38.17 9.41
N ARG A 307 6.83 39.43 9.79
CA ARG A 307 6.25 40.47 8.90
C ARG A 307 7.06 40.73 7.62
N ASP A 308 8.37 40.54 7.70
CA ASP A 308 9.36 40.77 6.65
C ASP A 308 9.77 39.48 5.92
N ALA A 309 9.22 38.32 6.32
CA ALA A 309 9.56 37.05 5.70
C ALA A 309 8.90 36.89 4.32
N GLN A 310 9.67 36.39 3.35
CA GLN A 310 9.16 36.01 2.04
C GLN A 310 8.53 34.60 2.09
N PRO A 311 7.20 34.45 1.91
CA PRO A 311 6.52 33.17 2.19
C PRO A 311 7.05 31.99 1.37
N MET A 312 7.29 32.20 0.07
CA MET A 312 7.77 31.13 -0.81
C MET A 312 9.19 30.68 -0.46
N LYS A 313 10.05 31.60 -0.01
CA LYS A 313 11.41 31.27 0.42
C LYS A 313 11.40 30.42 1.70
N VAL A 314 10.56 30.80 2.67
CA VAL A 314 10.39 30.00 3.91
C VAL A 314 9.82 28.62 3.58
N LEU A 315 8.82 28.54 2.71
CA LEU A 315 8.21 27.28 2.28
C LEU A 315 9.23 26.35 1.59
N ASN A 316 10.08 26.87 0.71
CA ASN A 316 11.12 26.08 0.06
C ASN A 316 12.17 25.59 1.07
N ASN A 317 12.57 26.42 2.03
CA ASN A 317 13.47 26.01 3.11
C ASN A 317 12.84 24.93 4.00
N LEU A 318 11.55 25.04 4.30
CA LEU A 318 10.79 24.02 5.01
C LEU A 318 10.83 22.68 4.26
N PHE A 319 10.59 22.67 2.94
CA PHE A 319 10.72 21.45 2.15
C PHE A 319 12.15 20.88 2.13
N LYS A 320 13.18 21.74 2.10
CA LYS A 320 14.59 21.29 2.06
C LYS A 320 15.06 20.67 3.37
N HIS A 321 14.61 21.20 4.51
CA HIS A 321 15.18 20.88 5.83
C HIS A 321 14.28 20.02 6.73
N THR A 322 13.03 19.77 6.33
CA THR A 322 12.05 19.06 7.15
C THR A 322 11.41 17.90 6.39
N ALA A 323 10.69 17.04 7.12
CA ALA A 323 9.93 15.93 6.52
C ALA A 323 8.66 16.39 5.75
N LEU A 324 8.44 17.70 5.57
CA LEU A 324 7.43 18.20 4.62
C LEU A 324 7.76 17.81 3.17
N GLN A 325 9.01 17.47 2.88
CA GLN A 325 9.37 16.75 1.66
C GLN A 325 10.32 15.62 2.02
N GLN A 326 10.02 14.40 1.57
CA GLN A 326 10.86 13.24 1.83
C GLN A 326 10.91 12.32 0.62
N THR A 327 11.90 11.43 0.62
CA THR A 327 12.06 10.40 -0.42
C THR A 327 11.56 9.06 0.08
N PHE A 328 10.60 8.47 -0.63
CA PHE A 328 10.20 7.09 -0.45
C PHE A 328 11.07 6.18 -1.32
N GLY A 329 11.92 5.37 -0.69
CA GLY A 329 12.74 4.37 -1.37
C GLY A 329 11.92 3.12 -1.68
N VAL A 330 11.49 2.98 -2.94
CA VAL A 330 10.75 1.80 -3.40
C VAL A 330 11.69 0.62 -3.55
N ASN A 331 11.33 -0.51 -2.96
CA ASN A 331 11.99 -1.79 -3.14
C ASN A 331 10.95 -2.91 -3.12
N MET A 332 10.53 -3.36 -4.30
CA MET A 332 9.44 -4.31 -4.48
C MET A 332 9.90 -5.76 -4.30
N LEU A 333 10.30 -6.09 -3.08
CA LEU A 333 10.74 -7.44 -2.71
C LEU A 333 9.59 -8.22 -2.07
N ALA A 334 9.26 -9.39 -2.63
CA ALA A 334 8.27 -10.30 -2.06
C ALA A 334 8.71 -11.76 -2.24
N LEU A 335 8.06 -12.67 -1.52
CA LEU A 335 8.25 -14.11 -1.69
C LEU A 335 7.42 -14.61 -2.88
N VAL A 336 8.08 -15.27 -3.82
CA VAL A 336 7.48 -15.97 -4.95
C VAL A 336 7.74 -17.48 -4.83
N GLU A 337 7.40 -18.26 -5.86
CA GLU A 337 7.60 -19.72 -5.88
C GLU A 337 6.98 -20.36 -4.62
N GLN A 338 5.66 -20.19 -4.49
CA GLN A 338 4.88 -20.68 -3.35
C GLN A 338 5.29 -20.09 -1.98
N GLY A 339 5.90 -18.91 -1.98
CA GLY A 339 6.26 -18.18 -0.76
C GLY A 339 7.62 -18.59 -0.19
N THR A 340 8.52 -19.15 -1.01
CA THR A 340 9.81 -19.69 -0.55
C THR A 340 11.01 -18.85 -0.98
N GLN A 341 10.95 -18.19 -2.14
CA GLN A 341 12.08 -17.44 -2.68
C GLN A 341 11.84 -15.93 -2.67
N PRO A 342 12.72 -15.12 -2.06
CA PRO A 342 12.65 -13.67 -2.15
C PRO A 342 13.09 -13.19 -3.53
N ARG A 343 12.23 -12.45 -4.24
CA ARG A 343 12.53 -11.85 -5.55
C ARG A 343 12.11 -10.38 -5.62
N ILE A 344 12.93 -9.58 -6.28
CA ILE A 344 12.57 -8.22 -6.66
C ILE A 344 11.63 -8.32 -7.85
N LEU A 345 10.45 -7.71 -7.74
CA LEU A 345 9.39 -7.76 -8.74
C LEU A 345 9.34 -6.43 -9.49
N THR A 346 9.09 -6.50 -10.78
CA THR A 346 8.60 -5.36 -11.57
C THR A 346 7.09 -5.22 -11.37
N LEU A 347 6.48 -4.10 -11.81
CA LEU A 347 5.03 -3.95 -11.76
C LEU A 347 4.34 -5.08 -12.54
N LYS A 348 4.79 -5.32 -13.78
CA LYS A 348 4.30 -6.42 -14.62
C LYS A 348 4.38 -7.75 -13.88
N ARG A 349 5.52 -8.07 -13.28
CA ARG A 349 5.69 -9.36 -12.58
C ARG A 349 4.77 -9.47 -11.37
N ALA A 350 4.61 -8.43 -10.57
CA ALA A 350 3.71 -8.44 -9.42
C ALA A 350 2.25 -8.71 -9.84
N LEU A 351 1.79 -8.09 -10.94
CA LEU A 351 0.46 -8.35 -11.50
C LEU A 351 0.33 -9.78 -12.03
N GLN A 352 1.37 -10.32 -12.69
CA GLN A 352 1.38 -11.70 -13.17
C GLN A 352 1.31 -12.73 -12.03
N GLU A 353 2.02 -12.52 -10.92
CA GLU A 353 1.96 -13.40 -9.75
C GLU A 353 0.54 -13.45 -9.17
N TYR A 354 -0.14 -12.29 -9.11
CA TYR A 354 -1.53 -12.24 -8.68
C TYR A 354 -2.47 -12.96 -9.66
N ILE A 355 -2.35 -12.73 -10.98
CA ILE A 355 -3.18 -13.41 -11.99
C ILE A 355 -3.00 -14.93 -11.90
N ALA A 356 -1.75 -15.40 -11.84
CA ALA A 356 -1.44 -16.83 -11.75
C ALA A 356 -2.06 -17.46 -10.50
N HIS A 357 -1.98 -16.78 -9.35
CA HIS A 357 -2.64 -17.25 -8.12
C HIS A 357 -4.15 -17.31 -8.27
N ARG A 358 -4.77 -16.26 -8.83
CA ARG A 358 -6.23 -16.23 -9.06
C ARG A 358 -6.70 -17.32 -10.01
N GLN A 359 -5.93 -17.65 -11.05
CA GLN A 359 -6.24 -18.79 -11.92
C GLN A 359 -6.29 -20.09 -11.13
N VAL A 360 -5.28 -20.37 -10.29
CA VAL A 360 -5.26 -21.58 -9.45
C VAL A 360 -6.45 -21.61 -8.50
N VAL A 361 -6.75 -20.50 -7.83
CA VAL A 361 -7.88 -20.40 -6.88
C VAL A 361 -9.21 -20.64 -7.58
N LEU A 362 -9.44 -20.01 -8.74
CA LEU A 362 -10.70 -20.13 -9.48
C LEU A 362 -10.86 -21.51 -10.10
N THR A 363 -9.80 -22.13 -10.61
CA THR A 363 -9.82 -23.52 -11.09
C THR A 363 -10.20 -24.45 -9.95
N ARG A 364 -9.54 -24.37 -8.79
CA ARG A 364 -9.86 -25.20 -7.61
C ARG A 364 -11.29 -24.98 -7.11
N ARG A 365 -11.77 -23.73 -7.09
CA ARG A 365 -13.16 -23.41 -6.74
C ARG A 365 -14.14 -24.09 -7.70
N THR A 366 -13.87 -23.99 -9.00
CA THR A 366 -14.73 -24.54 -10.06
C THR A 366 -14.73 -26.07 -9.99
N GLU A 367 -13.58 -26.71 -9.74
CA GLU A 367 -13.48 -28.16 -9.49
C GLU A 367 -14.26 -28.59 -8.25
N PHE A 368 -14.18 -27.83 -7.15
CA PHE A 368 -14.93 -28.09 -5.93
C PHE A 368 -16.45 -28.05 -6.17
N GLU A 369 -16.91 -26.99 -6.85
CA GLU A 369 -18.32 -26.81 -7.21
C GLU A 369 -18.79 -27.91 -8.17
N LEU A 370 -17.96 -28.31 -9.14
CA LEU A 370 -18.24 -29.38 -10.07
C LEU A 370 -18.36 -30.74 -9.37
N GLU A 371 -17.45 -31.07 -8.45
CA GLU A 371 -17.51 -32.31 -7.67
C GLU A 371 -18.79 -32.37 -6.82
N ARG A 372 -19.17 -31.24 -6.21
CA ARG A 372 -20.41 -31.12 -5.44
C ARG A 372 -21.66 -31.25 -6.33
N ALA A 373 -21.67 -30.60 -7.49
CA ALA A 373 -22.75 -30.66 -8.46
C ALA A 373 -22.92 -32.09 -9.01
N ARG A 374 -21.82 -32.76 -9.39
CA ARG A 374 -21.83 -34.16 -9.83
C ARG A 374 -22.34 -35.12 -8.76
N ARG A 375 -21.91 -34.96 -7.50
CA ARG A 375 -22.48 -35.75 -6.38
C ARG A 375 -23.97 -35.52 -6.22
N ARG A 376 -24.45 -34.27 -6.35
CA ARG A 376 -25.87 -33.94 -6.25
C ARG A 376 -26.67 -34.54 -7.40
N ALA A 377 -26.19 -34.40 -8.65
CA ALA A 377 -26.80 -35.00 -9.83
C ALA A 377 -26.90 -36.53 -9.68
N HIS A 378 -25.83 -37.18 -9.21
CA HIS A 378 -25.81 -38.63 -8.97
C HIS A 378 -26.93 -39.07 -8.01
N ILE A 379 -27.15 -38.33 -6.93
CA ILE A 379 -28.25 -38.61 -5.99
C ILE A 379 -29.62 -38.39 -6.65
N LEU A 380 -29.80 -37.27 -7.35
CA LEU A 380 -31.07 -36.92 -8.02
C LEU A 380 -31.43 -37.92 -9.11
N GLU A 381 -30.45 -38.46 -9.84
CA GLU A 381 -30.65 -39.53 -10.83
C GLU A 381 -31.17 -40.81 -10.17
N GLY A 382 -30.60 -41.21 -9.03
CA GLY A 382 -31.10 -42.35 -8.27
C GLY A 382 -32.52 -42.15 -7.76
N LEU A 383 -32.83 -40.96 -7.24
CA LEU A 383 -34.17 -40.59 -6.80
C LEU A 383 -35.17 -40.58 -7.97
N LYS A 384 -34.76 -40.07 -9.14
CA LYS A 384 -35.59 -40.09 -10.34
C LYS A 384 -35.93 -41.53 -10.77
N ILE A 385 -34.93 -42.42 -10.84
CA ILE A 385 -35.14 -43.84 -11.14
C ILE A 385 -36.12 -44.46 -10.15
N ALA A 386 -35.96 -44.16 -8.86
CA ALA A 386 -36.85 -44.67 -7.82
C ALA A 386 -38.28 -44.14 -7.93
N LEU A 387 -38.47 -42.87 -8.28
CA LEU A 387 -39.78 -42.26 -8.48
C LEU A 387 -40.45 -42.77 -9.77
N ASP A 388 -39.68 -43.09 -10.80
CA ASP A 388 -40.17 -43.68 -12.05
C ASP A 388 -40.66 -45.14 -11.84
N GLN A 389 -40.08 -45.87 -10.87
CA GLN A 389 -40.36 -47.29 -10.60
C GLN A 389 -40.78 -47.55 -9.14
N ILE A 390 -41.62 -46.68 -8.58
CA ILE A 390 -41.86 -46.62 -7.13
C ILE A 390 -42.42 -47.92 -6.55
N ASP A 391 -43.36 -48.58 -7.24
CA ASP A 391 -43.98 -49.81 -6.73
C ASP A 391 -42.97 -50.95 -6.63
N ALA A 392 -42.06 -51.05 -7.61
CA ALA A 392 -40.99 -52.04 -7.60
C ALA A 392 -39.98 -51.77 -6.48
N VAL A 393 -39.63 -50.50 -6.24
CA VAL A 393 -38.76 -50.08 -5.13
C VAL A 393 -39.39 -50.41 -3.78
N ILE A 394 -40.66 -50.07 -3.56
CA ILE A 394 -41.38 -50.38 -2.32
C ILE A 394 -41.46 -51.90 -2.12
N ALA A 395 -41.77 -52.67 -3.16
CA ALA A 395 -41.82 -54.13 -3.09
C ALA A 395 -40.45 -54.72 -2.70
N THR A 396 -39.36 -54.19 -3.26
CA THR A 396 -37.98 -54.62 -2.97
C THR A 396 -37.59 -54.32 -1.52
N ILE A 397 -37.97 -53.15 -1.01
CA ILE A 397 -37.75 -52.77 0.38
C ILE A 397 -38.56 -53.66 1.32
N ARG A 398 -39.87 -53.86 1.05
CA ARG A 398 -40.76 -54.68 1.89
C ARG A 398 -40.37 -56.16 1.96
N ARG A 399 -39.72 -56.70 0.92
CA ARG A 399 -39.23 -58.10 0.89
C ARG A 399 -37.90 -58.29 1.62
N SER A 400 -37.19 -57.20 1.88
CA SER A 400 -35.91 -57.22 2.57
C SER A 400 -36.10 -57.29 4.09
N ARG A 401 -35.28 -58.08 4.79
CA ARG A 401 -35.39 -58.29 6.25
C ARG A 401 -34.72 -57.19 7.08
N THR A 402 -33.74 -56.50 6.50
CA THR A 402 -32.93 -55.47 7.15
C THR A 402 -32.68 -54.30 6.20
N THR A 403 -32.30 -53.15 6.73
CA THR A 403 -31.86 -52.00 5.92
C THR A 403 -30.67 -52.33 5.02
N GLU A 404 -29.73 -53.13 5.52
CA GLU A 404 -28.55 -53.56 4.75
C GLU A 404 -28.95 -54.47 3.57
N THR A 405 -29.84 -55.44 3.79
CA THR A 405 -30.34 -56.30 2.71
C THR A 405 -31.20 -55.51 1.70
N ALA A 406 -31.97 -54.53 2.17
CA ALA A 406 -32.71 -53.62 1.30
C ALA A 406 -31.77 -52.78 0.42
N ARG A 407 -30.70 -52.24 1.00
CA ARG A 407 -29.67 -51.48 0.26
C ARG A 407 -29.02 -52.34 -0.83
N GLN A 408 -28.59 -53.56 -0.49
CA GLN A 408 -27.96 -54.48 -1.45
C GLN A 408 -28.92 -54.88 -2.58
N ASN A 409 -30.18 -55.17 -2.25
CA ASN A 409 -31.20 -55.53 -3.24
C ASN A 409 -31.55 -54.35 -4.17
N LEU A 410 -31.64 -53.12 -3.64
CA LEU A 410 -31.86 -51.92 -4.45
C LEU A 410 -30.69 -51.67 -5.41
N ARG A 411 -29.45 -51.83 -4.94
CA ARG A 411 -28.24 -51.72 -5.78
C ARG A 411 -28.25 -52.75 -6.90
N ALA A 412 -28.52 -54.02 -6.58
CA ALA A 412 -28.50 -55.11 -7.56
C ALA A 412 -29.61 -54.98 -8.61
N THR A 413 -30.83 -54.65 -8.17
CA THR A 413 -32.03 -54.65 -9.04
C THR A 413 -32.07 -53.42 -9.95
N PHE A 414 -31.77 -52.23 -9.40
CA PHE A 414 -31.89 -50.96 -10.12
C PHE A 414 -30.54 -50.40 -10.59
N LYS A 415 -29.45 -51.18 -10.47
CA LYS A 415 -28.07 -50.80 -10.82
C LYS A 415 -27.62 -49.48 -10.18
N LEU A 416 -28.02 -49.28 -8.93
CA LEU A 416 -27.75 -48.06 -8.18
C LEU A 416 -26.42 -48.15 -7.42
N SER A 417 -25.78 -47.00 -7.19
CA SER A 417 -24.67 -46.92 -6.25
C SER A 417 -25.17 -47.03 -4.80
N GLU A 418 -24.24 -47.28 -3.87
CA GLU A 418 -24.57 -47.33 -2.45
C GLU A 418 -25.16 -46.03 -1.92
N VAL A 419 -24.60 -44.89 -2.35
CA VAL A 419 -25.07 -43.55 -1.96
C VAL A 419 -26.49 -43.28 -2.49
N GLN A 420 -26.79 -43.70 -3.73
CA GLN A 420 -28.14 -43.58 -4.29
C GLN A 420 -29.14 -44.47 -3.53
N ALA A 421 -28.78 -45.72 -3.27
CA ALA A 421 -29.63 -46.65 -2.52
C ALA A 421 -29.94 -46.12 -1.11
N ASN A 422 -28.95 -45.56 -0.41
CA ASN A 422 -29.15 -44.90 0.88
C ASN A 422 -30.10 -43.70 0.77
N ALA A 423 -29.89 -42.82 -0.22
CA ALA A 423 -30.76 -41.66 -0.42
C ALA A 423 -32.23 -42.06 -0.71
N ILE A 424 -32.47 -43.20 -1.35
CA ILE A 424 -33.81 -43.75 -1.58
C ILE A 424 -34.40 -44.31 -0.29
N LEU A 425 -33.60 -45.03 0.51
CA LEU A 425 -34.07 -45.56 1.81
C LEU A 425 -34.43 -44.42 2.79
N ASP A 426 -33.71 -43.30 2.73
CA ASP A 426 -33.96 -42.11 3.55
C ASP A 426 -35.07 -41.20 2.98
N MET A 427 -35.68 -41.59 1.86
CA MET A 427 -36.73 -40.81 1.21
C MET A 427 -38.01 -40.76 2.05
N ARG A 428 -38.51 -39.55 2.32
CA ARG A 428 -39.82 -39.36 2.99
C ARG A 428 -40.97 -39.62 2.02
N LEU A 429 -42.03 -40.26 2.48
CA LEU A 429 -43.25 -40.55 1.69
C LEU A 429 -43.86 -39.29 1.03
N ALA A 430 -43.71 -38.12 1.63
CA ALA A 430 -44.18 -36.85 1.06
C ALA A 430 -43.54 -36.54 -0.32
N ARG A 431 -42.33 -37.04 -0.60
CA ARG A 431 -41.64 -36.84 -1.89
C ARG A 431 -42.28 -37.59 -3.06
N LEU A 432 -43.24 -38.47 -2.79
CA LEU A 432 -44.00 -39.20 -3.81
C LEU A 432 -45.08 -38.34 -4.48
N ALA A 433 -45.41 -37.17 -3.90
CA ALA A 433 -46.37 -36.25 -4.51
C ALA A 433 -45.87 -35.77 -5.89
N ALA A 434 -46.78 -35.62 -6.85
CA ALA A 434 -46.45 -35.24 -8.22
C ALA A 434 -45.63 -33.93 -8.32
N LEU A 435 -45.91 -32.96 -7.45
CA LEU A 435 -45.17 -31.70 -7.39
C LEU A 435 -43.71 -31.90 -6.92
N GLU A 436 -43.49 -32.79 -5.94
CA GLU A 436 -42.14 -33.09 -5.42
C GLU A 436 -41.30 -33.87 -6.43
N ARG A 437 -41.92 -34.78 -7.19
CA ARG A 437 -41.26 -35.43 -8.33
C ARG A 437 -40.79 -34.42 -9.37
N ARG A 438 -41.67 -33.48 -9.75
CA ARG A 438 -41.32 -32.42 -10.70
C ARG A 438 -40.16 -31.56 -10.21
N LYS A 439 -40.13 -31.20 -8.92
CA LYS A 439 -39.00 -30.48 -8.32
C LYS A 439 -37.67 -31.24 -8.44
N VAL A 440 -37.67 -32.56 -8.23
CA VAL A 440 -36.47 -33.39 -8.39
C VAL A 440 -35.99 -33.40 -9.85
N GLU A 441 -36.92 -33.51 -10.80
CA GLU A 441 -36.59 -33.48 -12.23
C GLU A 441 -36.06 -32.11 -12.69
N ASP A 442 -36.68 -31.03 -12.22
CA ASP A 442 -36.26 -29.66 -12.56
C ASP A 442 -34.91 -29.33 -11.90
N GLU A 443 -34.71 -29.69 -10.62
CA GLU A 443 -33.40 -29.57 -9.95
C GLU A 443 -32.32 -30.36 -10.69
N LEU A 444 -32.61 -31.58 -11.17
CA LEU A 444 -31.65 -32.37 -11.93
C LEU A 444 -31.27 -31.69 -13.25
N LYS A 445 -32.22 -31.07 -13.96
CA LYS A 445 -31.92 -30.31 -15.19
C LYS A 445 -31.02 -29.11 -14.90
N GLU A 446 -31.32 -28.35 -13.86
CA GLU A 446 -30.51 -27.19 -13.44
C GLU A 446 -29.10 -27.60 -13.06
N VAL A 447 -28.96 -28.65 -12.23
CA VAL A 447 -27.63 -29.15 -11.82
C VAL A 447 -26.84 -29.67 -13.02
N ARG A 448 -27.48 -30.32 -14.00
CA ARG A 448 -26.80 -30.76 -15.24
C ARG A 448 -26.30 -29.58 -16.07
N LEU A 449 -27.12 -28.53 -16.21
CA LEU A 449 -26.70 -27.31 -16.90
C LEU A 449 -25.49 -26.67 -16.20
N GLU A 450 -25.52 -26.63 -14.87
CA GLU A 450 -24.41 -26.12 -14.06
C GLU A 450 -23.14 -26.97 -14.20
N ILE A 451 -23.26 -28.31 -14.22
CA ILE A 451 -22.14 -29.22 -14.50
C ILE A 451 -21.52 -28.88 -15.86
N THR A 452 -22.33 -28.75 -16.91
CA THR A 452 -21.84 -28.39 -18.25
C THR A 452 -21.15 -27.04 -18.27
N ARG A 453 -21.71 -26.04 -17.56
CA ARG A 453 -21.09 -24.72 -17.41
C ARG A 453 -19.71 -24.81 -16.74
N LEU A 454 -19.62 -25.52 -15.62
CA LEU A 454 -18.37 -25.68 -14.85
C LEU A 454 -17.33 -26.48 -15.64
N GLU A 455 -17.73 -27.55 -16.33
CA GLU A 455 -16.86 -28.32 -17.23
C GLU A 455 -16.31 -27.46 -18.36
N THR A 456 -17.16 -26.59 -18.94
CA THR A 456 -16.74 -25.66 -20.00
C THR A 456 -15.71 -24.66 -19.47
N ILE A 457 -15.92 -24.10 -18.28
CA ILE A 457 -14.97 -23.18 -17.63
C ILE A 457 -13.62 -23.87 -17.39
N LEU A 458 -13.62 -25.13 -16.94
CA LEU A 458 -12.37 -25.88 -16.71
C LEU A 458 -11.66 -26.29 -18.00
N ALA A 459 -12.40 -26.41 -19.10
CA ALA A 459 -11.84 -26.78 -20.40
C ALA A 459 -11.15 -25.61 -21.13
N ASP A 460 -11.54 -24.36 -20.85
CA ASP A 460 -10.98 -23.17 -21.48
C ASP A 460 -10.33 -22.22 -20.45
N PRO A 461 -8.99 -22.10 -20.42
CA PRO A 461 -8.29 -21.18 -19.53
C PRO A 461 -8.73 -19.71 -19.68
N ASN A 462 -9.23 -19.29 -20.85
CA ASN A 462 -9.70 -17.94 -21.06
C ASN A 462 -10.97 -17.65 -20.25
N LEU A 463 -11.87 -18.62 -20.10
CA LEU A 463 -13.06 -18.45 -19.27
C LEU A 463 -12.70 -18.26 -17.79
N VAL A 464 -11.60 -18.87 -17.32
CA VAL A 464 -11.09 -18.60 -15.97
C VAL A 464 -10.56 -17.16 -15.86
N LEU A 465 -9.87 -16.65 -16.89
CA LEU A 465 -9.43 -15.25 -16.94
C LEU A 465 -10.63 -14.29 -16.98
N ASP A 466 -11.72 -14.65 -17.64
CA ASP A 466 -12.97 -13.88 -17.68
C ASP A 466 -13.64 -13.80 -16.31
N LEU A 467 -13.57 -14.88 -15.52
CA LEU A 467 -14.01 -14.86 -14.12
C LEU A 467 -13.16 -13.91 -13.29
N ILE A 468 -11.84 -13.83 -13.52
CA ILE A 468 -10.97 -12.84 -12.86
C ILE A 468 -11.42 -11.42 -13.22
N ARG A 469 -11.69 -11.13 -14.50
CA ARG A 469 -12.17 -9.80 -14.93
C ARG A 469 -13.50 -9.45 -14.27
N THR A 470 -14.43 -10.40 -14.20
CA THR A 470 -15.71 -10.24 -13.51
C THR A 470 -15.50 -9.97 -12.02
N ASP A 471 -14.56 -10.69 -11.40
CA ASP A 471 -14.21 -10.52 -10.00
C ASP A 471 -13.70 -9.09 -9.74
N LEU A 472 -12.79 -8.59 -10.58
CA LEU A 472 -12.20 -7.25 -10.49
C LEU A 472 -13.21 -6.13 -10.77
N ALA A 473 -14.10 -6.31 -11.74
CA ALA A 473 -15.18 -5.36 -12.02
C ALA A 473 -16.09 -5.17 -10.79
N GLY A 474 -16.47 -6.27 -10.14
CA GLY A 474 -17.24 -6.23 -8.89
C GLY A 474 -16.48 -5.59 -7.72
N LEU A 475 -15.15 -5.70 -7.67
CA LEU A 475 -14.35 -5.00 -6.66
C LEU A 475 -14.34 -3.49 -6.90
N LYS A 476 -14.19 -3.05 -8.15
CA LYS A 476 -14.25 -1.62 -8.52
C LYS A 476 -15.60 -1.01 -8.19
N GLU A 477 -16.69 -1.72 -8.51
CA GLU A 477 -18.04 -1.25 -8.21
C GLU A 477 -18.29 -1.07 -6.71
N LYS A 478 -17.81 -2.01 -5.89
CA LYS A 478 -18.03 -1.98 -4.43
C LYS A 478 -17.08 -1.06 -3.67
N PHE A 479 -15.81 -0.98 -4.10
CA PHE A 479 -14.72 -0.40 -3.31
C PHE A 479 -13.84 0.60 -4.07
N GLY A 480 -14.15 0.86 -5.35
CA GLY A 480 -13.43 1.84 -6.15
C GLY A 480 -13.52 3.23 -5.55
N ASP A 481 -12.40 3.94 -5.54
CA ASP A 481 -12.32 5.32 -5.06
C ASP A 481 -11.38 6.18 -5.90
N GLU A 482 -11.49 7.49 -5.75
CA GLU A 482 -10.64 8.44 -6.44
C GLU A 482 -9.21 8.44 -5.87
N ARG A 483 -8.26 8.81 -6.72
CA ARG A 483 -6.86 8.96 -6.35
C ARG A 483 -6.70 10.12 -5.36
N ARG A 484 -5.93 9.90 -4.29
CA ARG A 484 -5.64 10.92 -3.27
C ARG A 484 -4.35 11.68 -3.60
N THR A 485 -3.30 10.95 -3.94
CA THR A 485 -1.98 11.53 -4.21
C THR A 485 -1.91 12.16 -5.60
N GLN A 486 -1.53 13.42 -5.66
CA GLN A 486 -1.30 14.13 -6.93
C GLN A 486 0.10 13.84 -7.46
N ILE A 487 0.26 13.73 -8.78
CA ILE A 487 1.56 13.61 -9.42
C ILE A 487 1.77 14.87 -10.24
N ARG A 488 2.87 15.59 -9.96
CA ARG A 488 3.29 16.74 -10.75
C ARG A 488 4.62 16.44 -11.41
N ASP A 489 4.66 16.67 -12.72
CA ASP A 489 5.91 16.62 -13.45
C ASP A 489 6.76 17.81 -13.01
N ILE A 490 8.02 17.53 -12.67
CA ILE A 490 8.97 18.59 -12.33
C ILE A 490 9.58 19.06 -13.65
N SER A 491 9.33 20.31 -14.03
CA SER A 491 10.16 20.99 -15.03
C SER A 491 11.49 21.38 -14.38
N GLY A 492 12.49 20.50 -14.46
CA GLY A 492 13.86 20.78 -14.03
C GLY A 492 14.17 20.50 -12.55
N ILE A 493 15.36 19.97 -12.31
CA ILE A 493 15.94 19.83 -10.96
C ILE A 493 16.00 21.24 -10.36
N LEU A 494 15.31 21.47 -9.23
CA LEU A 494 15.40 22.73 -8.50
C LEU A 494 16.87 23.00 -8.19
N SER A 495 17.46 23.97 -8.87
CA SER A 495 18.87 24.34 -8.68
C SER A 495 18.96 25.35 -7.54
N GLU A 496 20.14 25.50 -6.93
CA GLU A 496 20.35 26.58 -5.93
C GLU A 496 20.06 27.97 -6.52
N GLU A 497 20.11 28.12 -7.85
CA GLU A 497 19.74 29.34 -8.56
C GLU A 497 18.25 29.68 -8.42
N ASP A 498 17.34 28.69 -8.36
CA ASP A 498 15.89 28.91 -8.22
C ASP A 498 15.48 29.42 -6.81
N LEU A 499 16.42 29.42 -5.85
CA LEU A 499 16.22 29.92 -4.48
C LEU A 499 16.64 31.39 -4.33
N ILE A 500 17.30 31.95 -5.33
CA ILE A 500 17.78 33.32 -5.32
C ILE A 500 16.67 34.21 -5.87
N PRO A 501 16.19 35.20 -5.11
CA PRO A 501 15.17 36.10 -5.61
C PRO A 501 15.72 36.87 -6.81
N GLU A 502 14.98 36.83 -7.91
CA GLU A 502 15.24 37.60 -9.11
C GLU A 502 14.91 39.07 -8.80
N VAL A 503 15.95 39.87 -8.57
CA VAL A 503 15.82 41.29 -8.20
C VAL A 503 16.85 42.12 -8.95
N ASP A 504 16.43 43.31 -9.35
CA ASP A 504 17.31 44.28 -9.99
C ASP A 504 18.28 44.86 -8.95
N VAL A 505 19.57 44.81 -9.28
CA VAL A 505 20.66 45.28 -8.43
C VAL A 505 21.62 46.17 -9.22
N LEU A 506 22.35 47.00 -8.48
CA LEU A 506 23.47 47.78 -8.97
C LEU A 506 24.78 47.14 -8.51
N VAL A 507 25.60 46.74 -9.47
CA VAL A 507 26.97 46.27 -9.25
C VAL A 507 27.92 47.45 -9.35
N THR A 508 28.73 47.67 -8.32
CA THR A 508 29.73 48.76 -8.30
C THR A 508 31.13 48.19 -8.18
N LEU A 509 32.05 48.66 -9.03
CA LEU A 509 33.47 48.35 -8.97
C LEU A 509 34.26 49.61 -8.65
N THR A 510 35.12 49.57 -7.63
CA THR A 510 36.01 50.69 -7.28
C THR A 510 37.35 50.60 -8.00
N THR A 511 38.09 51.71 -8.00
CA THR A 511 39.43 51.81 -8.63
C THR A 511 40.44 50.87 -7.95
N ARG A 512 40.22 50.53 -6.67
CA ARG A 512 41.02 49.55 -5.92
C ARG A 512 40.57 48.10 -6.11
N GLY A 513 39.60 47.84 -6.98
CA GLY A 513 39.15 46.50 -7.31
C GLY A 513 38.14 45.90 -6.33
N TYR A 514 37.49 46.72 -5.47
CA TYR A 514 36.39 46.22 -4.66
C TYR A 514 35.10 46.14 -5.48
N VAL A 515 34.45 44.99 -5.44
CA VAL A 515 33.17 44.75 -6.12
C VAL A 515 32.10 44.41 -5.09
N LYS A 516 30.91 44.98 -5.25
CA LYS A 516 29.73 44.66 -4.45
C LYS A 516 28.44 44.83 -5.25
N ARG A 517 27.37 44.20 -4.78
CA ARG A 517 26.01 44.45 -5.25
C ARG A 517 25.21 45.22 -4.21
N ILE A 518 24.34 46.10 -4.67
CA ILE A 518 23.42 46.88 -3.85
C ILE A 518 22.04 46.80 -4.49
N ALA A 519 20.98 46.67 -3.69
CA ALA A 519 19.61 46.69 -4.19
C ALA A 519 19.28 48.03 -4.88
N HIS A 520 18.55 47.97 -6.00
CA HIS A 520 18.27 49.12 -6.88
C HIS A 520 17.48 50.25 -6.18
N ASP A 521 16.63 49.90 -5.23
CA ASP A 521 15.81 50.78 -4.39
C ASP A 521 16.62 51.75 -3.50
N VAL A 522 17.92 51.50 -3.30
CA VAL A 522 18.83 52.37 -2.55
C VAL A 522 19.20 53.65 -3.31
N TYR A 523 19.09 53.66 -4.66
CA TYR A 523 19.35 54.83 -5.50
C TYR A 523 18.06 55.36 -6.12
N ARG A 524 17.29 56.17 -5.37
CA ARG A 524 16.13 56.87 -5.92
C ARG A 524 16.56 57.99 -6.88
N THR A 525 16.00 58.00 -8.08
CA THR A 525 16.11 59.09 -9.05
C THR A 525 15.46 60.37 -8.48
N GLN A 526 16.26 61.40 -8.24
CA GLN A 526 15.78 62.77 -7.95
C GLN A 526 15.88 63.63 -9.22
N HIS A 527 14.80 64.32 -9.57
CA HIS A 527 14.69 65.22 -10.74
C HIS A 527 15.50 66.53 -10.66
N ARG A 528 16.37 66.68 -9.64
CA ARG A 528 17.26 67.84 -9.50
C ARG A 528 18.68 67.34 -9.31
N GLY A 529 19.62 67.83 -10.13
CA GLY A 529 21.04 67.51 -10.08
C GLY A 529 21.75 68.01 -8.82
N GLY A 530 21.36 67.47 -7.66
CA GLY A 530 22.01 67.72 -6.38
C GLY A 530 23.23 66.83 -6.19
N LYS A 531 24.42 67.44 -6.03
CA LYS A 531 25.64 66.77 -5.49
C LYS A 531 25.48 66.47 -3.99
N GLY A 532 24.45 65.70 -3.61
CA GLY A 532 23.98 65.66 -2.22
C GLY A 532 23.47 64.31 -1.73
N ILE A 533 23.89 63.19 -2.33
CA ILE A 533 23.70 61.87 -1.71
C ILE A 533 25.07 61.34 -1.33
N THR A 534 25.34 61.24 -0.03
CA THR A 534 26.60 60.68 0.49
C THR A 534 26.69 59.19 0.15
N GLY A 535 27.28 58.89 -1.01
CA GLY A 535 27.82 57.56 -1.32
C GLY A 535 29.04 57.26 -0.45
N VAL A 536 29.38 55.97 -0.30
CA VAL A 536 30.55 55.36 0.39
C VAL A 536 31.42 56.34 1.18
N THR A 537 31.59 56.14 2.49
CA THR A 537 32.56 56.88 3.31
C THR A 537 33.99 56.55 2.85
N MET A 538 34.46 57.22 1.80
CA MET A 538 35.80 57.04 1.25
C MET A 538 36.79 57.77 2.15
N ARG A 539 37.42 57.05 3.09
CA ARG A 539 38.71 57.48 3.64
C ARG A 539 39.80 57.03 2.65
N ASN A 540 40.53 58.03 2.12
CA ASN A 540 41.64 57.94 1.15
C ASN A 540 41.24 57.51 -0.27
N GLU A 541 40.89 58.47 -1.13
CA GLU A 541 40.96 58.43 -2.61
C GLU A 541 40.60 57.09 -3.29
N ASP A 542 39.53 56.42 -2.87
CA ASP A 542 38.92 55.35 -3.67
C ASP A 542 37.67 55.93 -4.35
N ALA A 543 37.44 55.57 -5.59
CA ALA A 543 36.36 56.10 -6.44
C ALA A 543 35.71 54.96 -7.20
N ILE A 544 34.41 55.09 -7.46
CA ILE A 544 33.66 54.11 -8.26
C ILE A 544 34.10 54.28 -9.72
N GLN A 545 34.63 53.21 -10.29
CA GLN A 545 35.09 53.16 -11.67
C GLN A 545 33.97 52.70 -12.62
N HIS A 546 33.18 51.71 -12.20
CA HIS A 546 32.08 51.18 -12.99
C HIS A 546 30.81 50.98 -12.14
N ILE A 547 29.67 51.27 -12.75
CA ILE A 547 28.33 50.99 -12.22
C ILE A 547 27.57 50.25 -13.32
N LEU A 548 27.02 49.08 -12.99
CA LEU A 548 26.25 48.25 -13.91
C LEU A 548 24.91 47.93 -13.26
N ALA A 549 23.81 48.16 -13.98
CA ALA A 549 22.52 47.62 -13.62
C ALA A 549 22.43 46.19 -14.16
N ALA A 550 22.10 45.24 -13.30
CA ALA A 550 22.00 43.83 -13.65
C ALA A 550 20.94 43.16 -12.77
N ASN A 551 20.46 42.01 -13.20
CA ASN A 551 19.65 41.14 -12.37
C ASN A 551 20.55 40.19 -11.55
N THR A 552 20.11 39.76 -10.37
CA THR A 552 20.81 38.74 -9.55
C THR A 552 21.10 37.44 -10.29
N MET A 553 20.30 37.10 -11.31
CA MET A 553 20.46 35.90 -12.14
C MET A 553 21.41 36.07 -13.33
N ASP A 554 21.79 37.31 -13.66
CA ASP A 554 22.69 37.58 -14.78
C ASP A 554 24.12 37.10 -14.51
N SER A 555 24.86 36.86 -15.60
CA SER A 555 26.28 36.54 -15.56
C SER A 555 27.13 37.79 -15.79
N LEU A 556 28.01 38.09 -14.84
CA LEU A 556 29.03 39.13 -14.99
C LEU A 556 30.27 38.53 -15.64
N LEU A 557 30.71 39.15 -16.75
CA LEU A 557 31.91 38.75 -17.48
C LEU A 557 33.04 39.75 -17.20
N VAL A 558 34.11 39.27 -16.55
CA VAL A 558 35.28 40.09 -16.20
C VAL A 558 36.41 39.80 -17.18
N PHE A 559 36.65 40.76 -18.07
CA PHE A 559 37.73 40.69 -19.05
C PHE A 559 39.04 41.18 -18.44
N THR A 560 40.09 40.37 -18.56
CA THR A 560 41.43 40.71 -18.07
C THR A 560 42.34 41.18 -19.20
N ASN A 561 43.35 41.99 -18.87
CA ASN A 561 44.40 42.41 -19.79
C ASN A 561 45.31 41.27 -20.31
N ARG A 562 45.09 40.03 -19.84
CA ARG A 562 45.77 38.81 -20.31
C ARG A 562 44.92 38.01 -21.32
N GLY A 563 43.83 38.58 -21.83
CA GLY A 563 42.95 37.92 -22.79
C GLY A 563 42.12 36.77 -22.20
N ARG A 564 41.94 36.73 -20.87
CA ARG A 564 41.06 35.77 -20.19
C ARG A 564 39.77 36.44 -19.76
N VAL A 565 38.66 35.71 -19.84
CA VAL A 565 37.35 36.09 -19.30
C VAL A 565 37.03 35.20 -18.10
N TYR A 566 36.62 35.82 -16.99
CA TYR A 566 36.04 35.12 -15.85
C TYR A 566 34.54 35.37 -15.81
N GLN A 567 33.75 34.31 -15.62
CA GLN A 567 32.31 34.40 -15.45
C GLN A 567 31.98 34.17 -13.98
N LEU A 568 31.16 35.04 -13.41
CA LEU A 568 30.57 34.90 -12.08
C LEU A 568 29.11 35.31 -12.13
N LYS A 569 28.26 34.73 -11.28
CA LYS A 569 26.87 35.13 -11.19
C LYS A 569 26.75 36.37 -10.31
N VAL A 570 25.85 37.29 -10.66
CA VAL A 570 25.70 38.56 -9.93
C VAL A 570 25.35 38.33 -8.45
N HIS A 571 24.57 37.30 -8.12
CA HIS A 571 24.23 36.97 -6.73
C HIS A 571 25.43 36.53 -5.86
N GLU A 572 26.51 36.04 -6.46
CA GLU A 572 27.74 35.62 -5.75
C GLU A 572 28.55 36.83 -5.25
N LEU A 573 28.24 38.02 -5.75
CA LEU A 573 28.85 39.25 -5.26
C LEU A 573 28.37 39.58 -3.83
N PRO A 574 29.25 40.15 -2.99
CA PRO A 574 28.89 40.49 -1.62
C PRO A 574 27.77 41.54 -1.61
N ASP A 575 26.73 41.24 -0.82
CA ASP A 575 25.60 42.12 -0.55
C ASP A 575 25.98 43.04 0.61
N SER A 576 26.34 44.28 0.30
CA SER A 576 26.85 45.19 1.32
C SER A 576 26.22 46.57 1.18
N GLY A 577 25.84 47.15 2.33
CA GLY A 577 25.18 48.43 2.39
C GLY A 577 25.98 49.57 1.73
N ARG A 578 25.31 50.69 1.45
CA ARG A 578 25.89 51.84 0.73
C ARG A 578 27.24 52.33 1.30
N THR A 579 27.47 52.19 2.59
CA THR A 579 28.68 52.65 3.32
C THR A 579 29.80 51.60 3.43
N ALA A 580 29.55 50.33 3.09
CA ALA A 580 30.54 49.26 3.14
C ALA A 580 31.47 49.28 1.91
N LYS A 581 32.70 48.77 2.05
CA LYS A 581 33.73 48.85 0.98
C LYS A 581 33.60 47.74 -0.07
N GLY A 582 33.01 46.61 0.29
CA GLY A 582 32.90 45.38 -0.49
C GLY A 582 32.10 44.42 0.35
#